data_AF-A0A1J3K2X9-F1
#
_entry.id   AF-A0A1J3K2X9-F1
#
_cell.length_a   1.000
_cell.length_b   1.000
_cell.length_c   1.000
_cell.angle_alpha   90.00
_cell.angle_beta   90.00
_cell.angle_gamma   90.00
#
_symmetry.space_group_name_H-M   'P 1'
#
loop_
_entity.id
_entity.type
_entity.pdbx_description
1 polymer ?
#
loop_
_entity_poly.entity_id
_entity_poly.type
_entity_poly.pdbx_seq_one_letter_code
_entity_poly.pdbx_strand_id
1 'polypeptide(L)'
;LKDSRLVFDEMKEKDLVVWNSMFSGYVQQSENEEALNLFLELQISKERPDEFTFSDMVTAAGNLANLQLGEEFHCQIMKRGLKCNPYITNALLDMYAKCGSPE
;
A
#
# COMPACT_ATOMS: atom_id res chain seq x y z
N LEU A 1 8.15 -10.12 -10.65
CA LEU A 1 8.00 -10.14 -9.18
C LEU A 1 8.68 -11.33 -8.52
N LYS A 2 8.57 -12.57 -9.04
CA LYS A 2 9.20 -13.75 -8.42
C LYS A 2 10.70 -13.59 -8.13
N ASP A 3 11.51 -13.21 -9.11
CA ASP A 3 12.95 -13.01 -8.90
C ASP A 3 13.24 -11.84 -7.94
N SER A 4 12.48 -10.74 -8.06
CA SER A 4 12.55 -9.61 -7.13
C SER A 4 12.22 -10.02 -5.69
N ARG A 5 11.23 -10.91 -5.49
CA ARG A 5 10.85 -11.45 -4.19
C ARG A 5 11.94 -12.32 -3.60
N LEU A 6 12.59 -13.17 -4.41
CA LEU A 6 13.74 -13.97 -3.96
C LEU A 6 14.88 -13.08 -3.45
N VAL A 7 15.26 -12.07 -4.24
CA VAL A 7 16.31 -11.12 -3.85
C VAL A 7 15.88 -10.36 -2.58
N PHE A 8 14.64 -9.89 -2.53
CA PHE A 8 14.09 -9.22 -1.36
C PHE A 8 14.20 -10.09 -0.11
N ASP A 9 13.78 -11.35 -0.18
CA ASP A 9 13.82 -12.28 0.97
C ASP A 9 15.25 -12.55 1.46
N GLU A 10 16.24 -12.58 0.56
CA GLU A 10 17.67 -12.76 0.90
C GLU A 10 18.32 -11.52 1.55
N MET A 11 17.71 -10.33 1.43
CA MET A 11 18.25 -9.11 2.03
C MET A 11 18.18 -9.13 3.57
N LYS A 12 19.34 -9.01 4.22
CA LYS A 12 19.44 -8.94 5.69
C LYS A 12 18.85 -7.65 6.26
N GLU A 13 19.04 -6.54 5.53
CA GLU A 13 18.51 -5.22 5.89
C GLU A 13 17.72 -4.70 4.70
N LYS A 14 16.51 -4.21 4.97
CA LYS A 14 15.58 -3.69 3.98
C LYS A 14 15.15 -2.32 4.47
N ASP A 15 15.51 -1.27 3.73
CA ASP A 15 15.00 0.06 4.00
C ASP A 15 13.61 0.24 3.37
N LEU A 16 12.94 1.33 3.73
CA LEU A 16 11.60 1.62 3.23
C LEU A 16 11.53 1.74 1.69
N VAL A 17 12.61 2.13 1.03
CA VAL A 17 12.66 2.23 -0.45
C VAL A 17 12.54 0.85 -1.09
N VAL A 18 13.21 -0.16 -0.52
CA VAL A 18 13.12 -1.56 -0.96
C VAL A 18 11.70 -2.10 -0.77
N TRP A 19 11.07 -1.81 0.36
CA TRP A 19 9.66 -2.17 0.61
C TRP A 19 8.71 -1.53 -0.38
N ASN A 20 8.79 -0.20 -0.56
CA ASN A 20 7.94 0.55 -1.49
C ASN A 20 8.12 0.07 -2.94
N SER A 21 9.35 -0.30 -3.33
CA SER A 21 9.61 -0.87 -4.66
C SER A 21 8.85 -2.19 -4.88
N MET A 22 8.79 -3.06 -3.86
CA MET A 22 8.03 -4.30 -3.94
C MET A 22 6.52 -4.05 -3.97
N PHE A 23 5.98 -3.16 -3.14
CA PHE A 23 4.54 -2.83 -3.15
C PHE A 23 4.11 -2.28 -4.50
N SER A 24 4.79 -1.27 -5.01
CA SER A 24 4.53 -0.69 -6.33
C SER A 24 4.60 -1.76 -7.42
N GLY A 25 5.58 -2.67 -7.35
CA GLY A 25 5.68 -3.79 -8.27
C GLY A 25 4.46 -4.71 -8.24
N TYR A 26 4.03 -5.16 -7.06
CA TYR A 26 2.86 -6.02 -6.88
C TYR A 26 1.57 -5.33 -7.36
N VAL A 27 1.34 -4.08 -6.97
CA VAL A 27 0.15 -3.30 -7.36
C VAL A 27 0.11 -3.10 -8.88
N GLN A 28 1.23 -2.77 -9.52
CA GLN A 28 1.29 -2.60 -10.98
C GLN A 28 1.00 -3.89 -11.75
N GLN A 29 1.30 -5.06 -11.18
CA GLN A 29 0.99 -6.37 -11.78
C GLN A 29 -0.38 -6.91 -11.36
N SER A 30 -1.21 -6.09 -10.69
CA SER A 30 -2.52 -6.48 -10.12
C SER A 30 -2.44 -7.63 -9.10
N GLU A 31 -1.26 -7.90 -8.56
CA GLU A 31 -1.03 -8.86 -7.47
C GLU A 31 -1.31 -8.18 -6.11
N ASN A 32 -2.50 -7.57 -5.98
CA ASN A 32 -2.85 -6.70 -4.86
C ASN A 32 -2.88 -7.43 -3.50
N GLU A 33 -3.29 -8.70 -3.47
CA GLU A 33 -3.25 -9.50 -2.24
C GLU A 33 -1.80 -9.73 -1.75
N GLU A 34 -0.86 -9.94 -2.66
CA GLU A 34 0.56 -10.09 -2.32
C GLU A 34 1.15 -8.77 -1.77
N ALA A 35 0.74 -7.63 -2.33
CA ALA A 35 1.11 -6.32 -1.79
C ALA A 35 0.63 -6.15 -0.33
N LEU A 36 -0.60 -6.57 -0.04
CA LEU A 36 -1.19 -6.51 1.31
C LEU A 36 -0.52 -7.50 2.27
N ASN A 37 -0.21 -8.72 1.82
CA ASN A 37 0.53 -9.70 2.62
C ASN A 37 1.92 -9.16 2.98
N LEU A 38 2.62 -8.57 2.02
CA LEU A 38 3.92 -7.94 2.25
C LEU A 38 3.80 -6.75 3.21
N PHE A 39 2.70 -6.00 3.18
CA PHE A 39 2.48 -4.89 4.10
C PHE A 39 2.35 -5.35 5.57
N LEU A 40 1.77 -6.53 5.81
CA LEU A 40 1.77 -7.14 7.14
C LEU A 40 3.20 -7.45 7.63
N GLU A 41 4.09 -7.89 6.72
CA GLU A 41 5.51 -8.09 7.04
C GLU A 41 6.19 -6.75 7.40
N LEU A 42 5.92 -5.67 6.64
CA LEU A 42 6.42 -4.33 6.95
C LEU A 42 5.96 -3.85 8.33
N GLN A 43 4.70 -4.11 8.72
CA GLN A 43 4.17 -3.69 10.02
C GLN A 43 4.90 -4.32 11.22
N ILE A 44 5.49 -5.51 11.04
CA ILE A 44 6.26 -6.21 12.07
C ILE A 44 7.75 -5.81 12.00
N SER A 45 8.17 -5.18 10.90
CA SER A 45 9.53 -4.67 10.72
C SER A 45 9.80 -3.43 11.57
N LYS A 46 11.04 -2.94 11.52
CA LYS A 46 11.44 -1.68 12.18
C LYS A 46 11.09 -0.44 11.36
N GLU A 47 10.78 -0.62 10.08
CA GLU A 47 10.47 0.46 9.15
C GLU A 47 9.05 0.99 9.38
N ARG A 48 8.84 2.26 9.06
CA ARG A 48 7.53 2.91 9.22
C ARG A 48 6.94 3.20 7.85
N PRO A 49 5.69 2.76 7.57
CA PRO A 49 4.98 3.14 6.35
C PRO A 49 4.92 4.66 6.17
N ASP A 50 5.19 5.12 4.95
CA ASP A 50 5.11 6.52 4.53
C ASP A 50 3.97 6.75 3.53
N GLU A 51 3.90 7.96 2.97
CA GLU A 51 2.91 8.33 1.97
C GLU A 51 2.87 7.41 0.74
N PHE A 52 4.03 6.91 0.30
CA PHE A 52 4.14 6.04 -0.86
C PHE A 52 3.62 4.65 -0.53
N THR A 53 3.98 4.12 0.65
CA THR A 53 3.41 2.87 1.14
C THR A 53 1.88 2.94 1.17
N PHE A 54 1.32 3.99 1.77
CA PHE A 54 -0.15 4.12 1.87
C PHE A 54 -0.82 4.35 0.52
N SER A 55 -0.17 5.06 -0.41
CA SER A 55 -0.67 5.21 -1.78
C SER A 55 -0.83 3.85 -2.47
N ASP A 56 0.17 2.97 -2.37
CA ASP A 56 0.10 1.62 -2.94
C ASP A 56 -0.97 0.77 -2.24
N MET A 57 -1.06 0.83 -0.91
CA MET A 57 -2.04 0.05 -0.14
C MET A 57 -3.49 0.47 -0.40
N VAL A 58 -3.76 1.77 -0.49
CA VAL A 58 -5.09 2.30 -0.85
C VAL A 58 -5.45 1.88 -2.27
N THR A 59 -4.50 1.96 -3.20
CA THR A 59 -4.70 1.50 -4.58
C THR A 59 -5.01 0.00 -4.63
N ALA A 60 -4.29 -0.81 -3.86
CA ALA A 60 -4.51 -2.24 -3.74
C ALA A 60 -5.92 -2.57 -3.22
N ALA A 61 -6.37 -1.87 -2.16
CA ALA A 61 -7.73 -2.03 -1.63
C ALA A 61 -8.81 -1.67 -2.66
N GLY A 62 -8.61 -0.58 -3.41
CA GLY A 62 -9.51 -0.14 -4.48
C GLY A 62 -9.57 -1.15 -5.64
N ASN A 63 -8.43 -1.68 -6.05
CA ASN A 63 -8.37 -2.72 -7.10
C ASN A 63 -9.08 -4.01 -6.69
N LEU A 64 -9.11 -4.32 -5.40
CA LEU A 64 -9.86 -5.45 -4.83
C LEU A 64 -11.33 -5.12 -4.52
N ALA A 65 -11.77 -3.88 -4.76
CA ALA A 65 -13.08 -3.37 -4.34
C ALA A 65 -13.38 -3.65 -2.85
N ASN A 66 -12.35 -3.63 -2.00
CA ASN A 66 -12.48 -3.90 -0.57
C ASN A 66 -12.61 -2.59 0.22
N LEU A 67 -13.85 -2.13 0.36
CA LEU A 67 -14.18 -0.86 1.03
C LEU A 67 -13.69 -0.81 2.48
N GLN A 68 -13.90 -1.89 3.24
CA GLN A 68 -13.51 -1.94 4.65
C GLN A 68 -12.00 -1.73 4.81
N LEU A 69 -11.19 -2.40 4.00
CA LEU A 69 -9.74 -2.23 4.03
C LEU A 69 -9.32 -0.82 3.60
N GLY A 70 -10.00 -0.26 2.59
CA GLY A 70 -9.80 1.13 2.17
C GLY A 70 -10.05 2.14 3.30
N GLU A 71 -11.13 1.98 4.05
CA GLU A 71 -11.47 2.82 5.21
C GLU A 71 -10.46 2.68 6.35
N GLU A 72 -9.94 1.47 6.59
CA GLU A 72 -8.88 1.24 7.57
C GLU A 72 -7.60 2.01 7.20
N PHE A 73 -7.19 1.97 5.93
CA PHE A 73 -6.05 2.76 5.45
C PHE A 73 -6.32 4.25 5.50
N HIS A 74 -7.53 4.70 5.12
CA HIS A 74 -7.91 6.11 5.24
C HIS A 74 -7.79 6.59 6.69
N CYS A 75 -8.29 5.81 7.66
CA CYS A 75 -8.13 6.15 9.09
C CYS A 75 -6.65 6.26 9.51
N GLN A 76 -5.78 5.39 9.00
CA GLN A 76 -4.35 5.45 9.30
C GLN A 76 -3.67 6.69 8.68
N ILE A 77 -4.01 7.03 7.44
CA ILE A 77 -3.56 8.24 6.73
C ILE A 77 -3.94 9.50 7.53
N MET A 78 -5.17 9.57 8.02
CA MET A 78 -5.67 10.69 8.82
C MET A 78 -4.91 10.83 10.14
N LYS A 79 -4.70 9.72 10.86
CA LYS A 79 -3.95 9.70 12.13
C LYS A 79 -2.48 10.12 11.95
N ARG A 80 -1.90 9.88 10.78
CA ARG A 80 -0.51 10.23 10.45
C ARG A 80 -0.35 11.63 9.86
N GLY A 81 -1.46 12.36 9.63
CA GLY A 81 -1.42 13.70 9.05
C GLY A 81 -1.08 13.72 7.54
N LEU A 82 -1.23 12.58 6.86
CA LEU A 82 -0.85 12.43 5.45
C LEU A 82 -1.93 12.90 4.46
N LYS A 83 -3.10 13.31 4.96
CA LYS A 83 -4.27 13.68 4.14
C LYS A 83 -4.06 14.81 3.13
N CYS A 84 -3.07 15.68 3.38
CA CYS A 84 -2.77 16.82 2.52
C CYS A 84 -1.87 16.46 1.34
N ASN A 85 -1.40 15.21 1.25
CA ASN A 85 -0.60 14.75 0.14
C ASN A 85 -1.52 14.49 -1.08
N PRO A 86 -1.36 15.23 -2.19
CA PRO A 86 -2.26 15.11 -3.34
C PRO A 86 -2.24 13.72 -3.98
N TYR A 87 -1.12 12.99 -3.88
CA TYR A 87 -1.04 11.61 -4.38
C TYR A 87 -1.96 10.67 -3.59
N ILE A 88 -1.95 10.79 -2.25
CA ILE A 88 -2.82 10.00 -1.39
C ILE A 88 -4.28 10.38 -1.58
N THR A 89 -4.59 11.68 -1.67
CA THR A 89 -5.97 12.14 -1.90
C THR A 89 -6.54 11.58 -3.20
N ASN A 90 -5.75 11.57 -4.28
CA ASN A 90 -6.17 10.98 -5.55
C ASN A 90 -6.36 9.46 -5.44
N ALA A 91 -5.47 8.76 -4.74
CA ALA A 91 -5.59 7.32 -4.52
C ALA A 91 -6.85 6.97 -3.71
N LEU A 92 -7.18 7.76 -2.67
CA LEU A 92 -8.40 7.56 -1.87
C LEU A 92 -9.66 7.77 -2.73
N LEU A 93 -9.70 8.84 -3.52
CA LEU A 93 -10.83 9.09 -4.43
C LEU A 93 -11.04 7.94 -5.43
N ASP A 94 -9.96 7.46 -6.04
CA ASP A 94 -10.02 6.30 -6.95
C ASP A 94 -10.50 5.03 -6.23
N MET A 95 -9.99 4.77 -5.01
CA MET A 95 -10.41 3.63 -4.19
C MET A 95 -11.90 3.68 -3.87
N TYR A 96 -12.41 4.80 -3.36
CA TYR A 96 -13.84 4.96 -3.02
C TYR A 96 -14.74 4.88 -4.26
N ALA A 97 -14.30 5.43 -5.39
CA ALA A 97 -15.01 5.30 -6.67
C ALA A 97 -15.11 3.83 -7.12
N LYS A 98 -14.01 3.07 -7.05
CA LYS A 98 -13.99 1.63 -7.38
C LYS A 98 -14.84 0.78 -6.44
N CYS A 99 -14.89 1.15 -5.16
CA CYS A 99 -15.72 0.49 -4.16
C CYS A 99 -17.22 0.88 -4.24
N GLY A 100 -17.61 1.79 -5.14
CA GLY A 100 -19.00 2.21 -5.31
C GLY A 100 -19.53 3.07 -4.15
N SER A 101 -18.64 3.67 -3.36
CA SER A 101 -18.97 4.56 -2.25
C SER A 101 -18.12 5.83 -2.34
N PRO A 102 -18.33 6.69 -3.36
CA PRO A 102 -17.61 7.95 -3.46
C PRO A 102 -17.83 8.78 -2.19
N GLU A 103 -16.73 9.22 -1.56
CA GLU A 103 -16.74 10.15 -0.42
C GLU A 103 -17.40 11.50 -0.74
#